data_AF-A0A2N5H470-F1
#
_entry.id   AF-A0A2N5H470-F1
#
_cell.length_a   1.000
_cell.length_b   1.000
_cell.length_c   1.000
_cell.angle_alpha   90.00
_cell.angle_beta   90.00
_cell.angle_gamma   90.00
#
_symmetry.space_group_name_H-M   'P 1'
#
loop_
_entity.id
_entity.type
_entity.pdbx_description
1 polymer ?
#
loop_
_entity_poly.entity_id
_entity_poly.type
_entity_poly.pdbx_seq_one_letter_code
_entity_poly.pdbx_strand_id
1 'polypeptide(L)' 'MIFEVAKILPKYQITLPKEVRDFLEAEIGDKVLLINTEAGILIKKLNEPLIQKIKDSQSKE' A
#
# COMPACT_ATOMS: atom_id res chain seq x y z
N MET A 1 2.19 16.04 6.24
CA MET A 1 1.56 14.78 6.68
C MET A 1 0.09 14.91 6.31
N ILE A 2 -0.42 14.04 5.42
CA ILE A 2 -1.78 14.14 4.88
C ILE A 2 -2.69 13.32 5.79
N PHE A 3 -3.74 13.94 6.35
CA PHE A 3 -4.74 13.28 7.16
C PHE A 3 -6.11 13.48 6.50
N GLU A 4 -6.64 12.41 5.93
CA GLU A 4 -7.97 12.40 5.34
C GLU A 4 -8.82 11.26 5.88
N VAL A 5 -10.13 11.52 5.99
CA VAL A 5 -11.12 10.52 6.39
C VAL A 5 -11.76 9.95 5.13
N ALA A 6 -11.61 8.65 4.91
CA ALA A 6 -12.25 7.95 3.80
C ALA A 6 -13.36 7.03 4.31
N LYS A 7 -14.45 6.92 3.54
CA LYS A 7 -15.54 5.97 3.80
C LYS A 7 -15.14 4.57 3.32
N ILE A 8 -15.39 3.57 4.15
CA ILE A 8 -15.30 2.16 3.73
C ILE A 8 -16.50 1.84 2.84
N LEU A 9 -16.21 1.37 1.63
CA LEU A 9 -17.16 0.91 0.64
C LEU A 9 -17.44 -0.60 0.82
N PRO A 10 -18.49 -1.15 0.20
CA PRO A 10 -18.75 -2.58 0.23
C PRO A 10 -17.53 -3.42 -0.16
N LYS A 11 -17.47 -4.65 0.37
CA LYS A 11 -16.32 -5.55 0.20
C LYS A 11 -15.00 -5.00 0.77
N TYR A 12 -15.10 -4.19 1.83
CA TYR A 12 -13.94 -3.65 2.56
C TYR A 12 -13.01 -2.80 1.68
N GLN A 13 -13.57 -2.11 0.70
CA GLN A 13 -12.80 -1.25 -0.20
C GLN A 13 -12.67 0.16 0.38
N ILE A 14 -11.53 0.80 0.14
CA ILE A 14 -11.29 2.22 0.48
C ILE A 14 -10.85 2.92 -0.80
N THR A 15 -11.40 4.10 -1.05
CA THR A 15 -10.92 4.95 -2.15
C THR A 15 -9.70 5.72 -1.67
N LEU A 16 -8.56 5.60 -2.38
CA LEU A 16 -7.40 6.45 -2.15
C LEU A 16 -7.71 7.87 -2.63
N PRO A 17 -7.71 8.87 -1.72
CA PRO A 17 -7.86 10.27 -2.09
C PRO A 17 -6.78 10.70 -3.09
N LYS A 18 -7.08 11.73 -3.87
CA LYS A 18 -6.19 12.21 -4.94
C LYS A 18 -4.79 12.51 -4.39
N GLU A 19 -4.69 13.25 -3.30
CA GLU A 19 -3.42 13.66 -2.70
C GLU A 19 -2.56 12.47 -2.27
N VAL A 20 -3.19 11.43 -1.71
CA VAL A 20 -2.49 10.20 -1.30
C VAL A 20 -2.01 9.40 -2.51
N ARG A 21 -2.81 9.35 -3.58
CA ARG A 21 -2.46 8.67 -4.83
C ARG A 21 -1.30 9.35 -5.54
N ASP A 22 -1.35 10.68 -5.63
CA ASP A 22 -0.30 11.50 -6.23
C ASP A 22 1.00 11.35 -5.44
N PHE A 23 0.93 11.33 -4.10
CA PHE A 23 2.09 11.07 -3.24
C PHE A 23 2.67 9.66 -3.40
N LEU A 24 1.83 8.65 -3.58
CA LEU A 24 2.28 7.27 -3.83
C LEU A 24 2.73 7.03 -5.27
N GLU A 25 2.53 8.02 -6.16
CA GLU A 25 2.71 7.89 -7.62
C GLU A 25 2.01 6.63 -8.16
N ALA A 26 0.82 6.31 -7.63
CA ALA A 26 0.13 5.05 -7.91
C ALA A 26 -0.85 5.17 -9.08
N GLU A 27 -0.76 4.26 -10.04
CA GLU A 27 -1.66 4.16 -11.18
C GLU A 27 -2.68 3.03 -11.02
N ILE A 28 -3.76 3.07 -11.81
CA ILE A 28 -4.76 2.00 -11.81
C ILE A 28 -4.09 0.72 -12.32
N GLY A 29 -4.16 -0.34 -11.53
CA GLY A 29 -3.54 -1.62 -11.84
C GLY A 29 -2.21 -1.86 -11.12
N ASP A 30 -1.64 -0.83 -10.49
CA ASP A 30 -0.45 -0.99 -9.65
C ASP A 30 -0.72 -1.92 -8.47
N LYS A 31 0.29 -2.74 -8.15
CA LYS A 31 0.29 -3.56 -6.95
C LYS A 31 0.83 -2.75 -5.77
N VAL A 32 0.22 -2.97 -4.61
CA VAL A 32 0.65 -2.37 -3.35
C VAL A 32 0.93 -3.44 -2.31
N LEU A 33 1.86 -3.15 -1.41
CA LEU A 33 2.12 -3.93 -0.22
C LEU A 33 1.32 -3.35 0.94
N LEU A 34 0.59 -4.20 1.64
CA LEU A 34 -0.13 -3.87 2.86
C LEU A 34 0.60 -4.50 4.04
N ILE A 35 1.02 -3.67 5.00
CA ILE A 35 1.69 -4.13 6.23
C ILE A 35 0.79 -3.77 7.40
N ASN A 36 0.35 -4.78 8.16
CA ASN A 36 -0.37 -4.54 9.40
C ASN A 36 0.64 -4.11 10.48
N THR A 37 0.35 -3.00 11.16
CA THR A 37 1.16 -2.42 12.23
C THR A 37 0.26 -2.14 13.43
N GLU A 38 0.83 -1.88 14.60
CA GLU A 38 0.04 -1.56 15.80
C GLU A 38 -0.83 -0.31 15.64
N ALA A 39 -0.41 0.63 14.79
CA ALA A 39 -1.13 1.86 14.51
C ALA A 39 -2.16 1.73 13.36
N GLY A 40 -2.20 0.59 12.68
CA GLY A 40 -3.08 0.35 11.52
C GLY A 40 -2.33 -0.21 10.31
N ILE A 41 -2.87 0.00 9.11
CA ILE A 41 -2.33 -0.57 7.88
C ILE A 41 -1.43 0.46 7.18
N LEU A 42 -0.18 0.09 6.95
CA LEU A 42 0.75 0.86 6.14
C LEU A 42 0.72 0.36 4.69
N ILE A 43 0.52 1.28 3.75
CA ILE A 43 0.44 1.00 2.30
C ILE A 43 1.73 1.48 1.64
N LYS A 44 2.39 0.61 0.86
CA LYS A 44 3.54 0.97 0.03
C LYS A 44 3.30 0.58 -1.42
N LYS A 45 3.71 1.42 -2.36
CA LYS A 45 3.80 1.01 -3.77
C LYS A 45 4.81 -0.13 -3.89
N LEU A 46 4.42 -1.21 -4.56
CA LEU A 46 5.28 -2.36 -4.75
C LEU A 46 6.16 -2.13 -5.98
N ASN A 47 7.43 -1.80 -5.77
CA ASN A 47 8.43 -1.67 -6.83
C ASN A 47 9.29 -2.94 -6.91
N GLU A 48 9.80 -3.25 -8.11
CA GLU A 48 10.62 -4.45 -8.38
C GLU A 48 11.76 -4.69 -7.36
N PRO A 49 12.52 -3.66 -6.92
CA PRO A 49 13.59 -3.87 -5.95
C PRO A 49 13.08 -4.37 -4.58
N LEU A 50 11.89 -3.94 -4.16
CA LEU A 50 11.29 -4.35 -2.89
C LEU A 50 10.71 -5.77 -2.99
N ILE A 51 10.15 -6.13 -4.16
CA ILE A 51 9.72 -7.50 -4.45
C ILE A 51 10.90 -8.46 -4.31
N GLN A 52 12.06 -8.11 -4.89
CA GLN A 52 13.23 -8.97 -4.85
C GLN A 52 13.73 -9.17 -3.42
N LYS A 53 13.82 -8.10 -2.63
CA LYS A 53 14.20 -8.19 -1.21
C LYS A 53 13.27 -9.08 -0.39
N ILE A 54 11.95 -9.00 -0.61
CA ILE A 54 10.98 -9.85 0.10
C ILE A 54 11.17 -11.33 -0.30
N LYS A 55 11.38 -11.62 -1.59
CA LYS A 55 11.64 -12.98 -2.07
C LYS A 55 12.94 -13.56 -1.49
N ASP A 56 14.00 -12.75 -1.43
CA ASP A 56 15.30 -13.16 -0.90
C ASP A 56 15.24 -13.45 0.61
N SER A 57 14.40 -12.72 1.36
CA SER A 57 14.16 -12.96 2.79
C SER A 57 13.33 -14.22 3.06
N GLN A 58 12.40 -14.58 2.16
CA GLN A 58 11.54 -15.76 2.30
C GLN A 58 12.21 -17.07 1.83
N SER A 59 13.34 -16.99 1.12
CA SER A 59 14.07 -18.17 0.60
C SER A 59 15.21 -18.63 1.52
N LYS A 60 15.31 -18.06 2.73
CA LYS A 60 16.31 -18.42 3.75
C LYS A 60 15.72 -19.13 4.98
N GLU A 61 14.46 -19.55 4.91
CA GLU A 61 13.83 -20.47 5.88
C GLU A 61 13.76 -21.89 5.32
#